data_AF-A0A364NSK5-F1
#
_entry.id   AF-A0A364NSK5-F1
#
_cell.length_a   1.000
_cell.length_b   1.000
_cell.length_c   1.000
_cell.angle_alpha   90.00
_cell.angle_beta   90.00
_cell.angle_gamma   90.00
#
_symmetry.space_group_name_H-M   'P 1'
#
loop_
_entity.id
_entity.type
_entity.pdbx_description
1 polymer ?
#
loop_
_entity_poly.entity_id
_entity_poly.type
_entity_poly.pdbx_seq_one_letter_code
_entity_poly.pdbx_strand_id
1 'polypeptide(L)'
;MIATELDVNAARLSHLRWEADLEKAVNGEGPDEPLKGHEDCDLGTWIYGTGLGRYGKLGAVWQLKTAHKRFHHMAEETLSACAAGKPERAAETMAAVRKLSGEILFLLTSLELDVIEAAMTGPQPKDILSRLTRALLPRPRPHSIISIQTLGEASSGRHTLNVTGARLVHLKWIRDLQMAFRGHGKAMRAQPSDECSLGIWIHGTAMKELGATTALKNLDTVHKQFHREVDQVISSLNHGRLRTADEAYEEALALSGEIITLLTRLQVDLADSQVLSVGTSSL
;
A
#
# COMPACT_ATOMS: atom_id res chain seq x y z
N MET A 1 5.02 -5.29 20.35
CA MET A 1 3.73 -5.57 19.69
C MET A 1 4.00 -5.76 18.21
N ILE A 2 3.98 -6.99 17.71
CA ILE A 2 4.32 -7.38 16.32
C ILE A 2 3.10 -8.03 15.61
N ALA A 3 2.00 -8.26 16.34
CA ALA A 3 0.84 -8.99 15.87
C ALA A 3 -0.13 -8.18 14.98
N THR A 4 0.05 -6.86 14.83
CA THR A 4 -0.83 -5.99 14.03
C THR A 4 -0.39 -5.91 12.57
N GLU A 5 0.92 -5.76 12.33
CA GLU A 5 1.52 -5.70 10.99
C GLU A 5 1.39 -7.06 10.28
N LEU A 6 1.61 -8.16 11.01
CA LEU A 6 1.50 -9.52 10.47
C LEU A 6 0.08 -9.84 10.00
N ASP A 7 -0.94 -9.33 10.71
CA ASP A 7 -2.35 -9.62 10.46
C ASP A 7 -2.87 -8.89 9.21
N VAL A 8 -2.61 -7.58 9.10
CA VAL A 8 -3.01 -6.79 7.92
C VAL A 8 -2.22 -7.22 6.67
N ASN A 9 -0.94 -7.54 6.82
CA ASN A 9 -0.14 -8.02 5.69
C ASN A 9 -0.62 -9.39 5.18
N ALA A 10 -0.98 -10.32 6.06
CA ALA A 10 -1.55 -11.60 5.66
C ALA A 10 -2.86 -11.41 4.88
N ALA A 11 -3.76 -10.54 5.38
CA ALA A 11 -5.02 -10.22 4.71
C ALA A 11 -4.82 -9.59 3.31
N ARG A 12 -3.76 -8.79 3.15
CA ARG A 12 -3.39 -8.17 1.88
C ARG A 12 -2.94 -9.21 0.84
N LEU A 13 -2.06 -10.13 1.25
CA LEU A 13 -1.51 -11.15 0.36
C LEU A 13 -2.56 -12.20 -0.01
N SER A 14 -3.43 -12.61 0.94
CA SER A 14 -4.51 -13.55 0.65
C SER A 14 -5.52 -12.97 -0.35
N HIS A 15 -5.80 -11.68 -0.28
CA HIS A 15 -6.67 -11.00 -1.23
C HIS A 15 -6.11 -11.01 -2.66
N LEU A 16 -4.81 -10.71 -2.84
CA LEU A 16 -4.19 -10.76 -4.18
C LEU A 16 -4.13 -12.18 -4.74
N ARG A 17 -3.93 -13.20 -3.90
CA ARG A 17 -4.00 -14.60 -4.34
C ARG A 17 -5.40 -14.95 -4.85
N TRP A 18 -6.43 -14.52 -4.14
CA TRP A 18 -7.81 -14.70 -4.58
C TRP A 18 -8.07 -14.01 -5.93
N GLU A 19 -7.58 -12.78 -6.14
CA GLU A 19 -7.67 -12.09 -7.44
C GLU A 19 -6.95 -12.87 -8.55
N ALA A 20 -5.75 -13.41 -8.27
CA ALA A 20 -5.01 -14.21 -9.24
C ALA A 20 -5.75 -15.50 -9.62
N ASP A 21 -6.41 -16.16 -8.67
CA ASP A 21 -7.22 -17.35 -8.94
C ASP A 21 -8.46 -17.03 -9.77
N LEU A 22 -9.06 -15.86 -9.59
CA LEU A 22 -10.10 -15.36 -10.50
C LEU A 22 -9.54 -15.12 -11.91
N GLU A 23 -8.36 -14.54 -12.05
CA GLU A 23 -7.74 -14.32 -13.37
C GLU A 23 -7.48 -15.64 -14.10
N LYS A 24 -6.97 -16.67 -13.40
CA LYS A 24 -6.83 -18.03 -13.95
C LYS A 24 -8.18 -18.57 -14.43
N ALA A 25 -9.21 -18.50 -13.58
CA ALA A 25 -10.55 -18.99 -13.90
C ALA A 25 -11.12 -18.32 -15.16
N VAL A 26 -10.93 -17.01 -15.31
CA VAL A 26 -11.35 -16.22 -16.48
C VAL A 26 -10.59 -16.65 -17.75
N ASN A 27 -9.32 -17.03 -17.62
CA ASN A 27 -8.50 -17.51 -18.74
C ASN A 27 -8.75 -18.99 -19.09
N GLY A 28 -9.68 -19.67 -18.41
CA GLY A 28 -9.98 -21.09 -18.62
C GLY A 28 -9.04 -22.05 -17.91
N GLU A 29 -8.13 -21.51 -17.09
CA GLU A 29 -7.33 -22.28 -16.14
C GLU A 29 -8.17 -22.42 -14.86
N GLY A 30 -8.89 -23.53 -14.71
CA GLY A 30 -9.74 -23.74 -13.54
C GLY A 30 -8.93 -23.58 -12.23
N PRO A 31 -9.43 -22.83 -11.24
CA PRO A 31 -8.71 -22.68 -9.98
C PRO A 31 -8.66 -24.03 -9.26
N ASP A 32 -7.59 -24.27 -8.48
CA ASP A 32 -7.42 -25.52 -7.73
C ASP A 32 -8.55 -25.76 -6.72
N GLU A 33 -9.13 -24.67 -6.20
CA GLU A 33 -10.28 -24.66 -5.30
C GLU A 33 -11.39 -23.71 -5.81
N PRO A 34 -12.67 -23.98 -5.48
CA PRO A 34 -13.76 -23.06 -5.78
C PRO A 34 -13.55 -21.67 -5.15
N LEU A 35 -13.77 -20.61 -5.94
CA LEU A 35 -13.67 -19.24 -5.45
C LEU A 35 -14.71 -18.97 -4.36
N LYS A 36 -14.23 -18.62 -3.17
CA LYS A 36 -15.07 -18.31 -2.01
C LYS A 36 -15.75 -16.94 -2.15
N GLY A 37 -16.96 -16.82 -1.62
CA GLY A 37 -17.71 -15.55 -1.55
C GLY A 37 -17.10 -14.54 -0.58
N HIS A 38 -17.68 -13.34 -0.53
CA HIS A 38 -17.11 -12.20 0.20
C HIS A 38 -17.07 -12.33 1.74
N GLU A 39 -17.78 -13.29 2.33
CA GLU A 39 -17.72 -13.56 3.77
C GLU A 39 -16.77 -14.72 4.08
N ASP A 40 -16.64 -15.66 3.15
CA ASP A 40 -15.92 -16.92 3.33
C ASP A 40 -14.47 -16.87 2.84
N CYS A 41 -14.10 -15.89 2.02
CA CYS A 41 -12.70 -15.67 1.64
C CYS A 41 -11.87 -15.22 2.86
N ASP A 42 -10.55 -15.40 2.81
CA ASP A 42 -9.67 -15.12 3.94
C ASP A 42 -9.74 -13.65 4.38
N LEU A 43 -9.77 -12.71 3.43
CA LEU A 43 -9.97 -11.29 3.72
C LEU A 43 -11.37 -11.02 4.30
N GLY A 44 -12.41 -11.67 3.78
CA GLY A 44 -13.77 -11.58 4.30
C GLY A 44 -13.85 -12.02 5.76
N THR A 45 -13.38 -13.23 6.06
CA THR A 45 -13.31 -13.78 7.42
C THR A 45 -12.52 -12.85 8.35
N TRP A 46 -11.40 -12.29 7.86
CA TRP A 46 -10.64 -11.30 8.61
C TRP A 46 -11.43 -10.02 8.88
N ILE A 47 -12.08 -9.43 7.86
CA ILE A 47 -12.89 -8.21 7.99
C ILE A 47 -13.98 -8.42 9.05
N TYR A 48 -14.80 -9.47 8.91
CA TYR A 48 -15.94 -9.71 9.79
C TYR A 48 -15.54 -10.16 11.20
N GLY A 49 -14.36 -10.73 11.37
CA GLY A 49 -13.78 -11.10 12.66
C GLY A 49 -12.85 -10.02 13.23
N THR A 50 -11.54 -10.25 13.12
CA THR A 50 -10.50 -9.43 13.73
C THR A 50 -10.54 -7.97 13.27
N GLY A 51 -10.80 -7.73 11.98
CA GLY A 51 -10.83 -6.41 11.37
C GLY A 51 -11.83 -5.48 12.05
N LEU A 52 -13.12 -5.82 12.02
CA LEU A 52 -14.16 -5.03 12.68
C LEU A 52 -14.04 -5.07 14.21
N GLY A 53 -13.65 -6.22 14.80
CA GLY A 53 -13.50 -6.36 16.24
C GLY A 53 -12.42 -5.44 16.83
N ARG A 54 -11.28 -5.29 16.15
CA ARG A 54 -10.16 -4.44 16.62
C ARG A 54 -10.23 -3.02 16.10
N TYR A 55 -10.62 -2.85 14.83
CA TYR A 55 -10.49 -1.58 14.13
C TYR A 55 -11.81 -0.91 13.79
N GLY A 56 -12.94 -1.40 14.31
CA GLY A 56 -14.28 -0.85 14.03
C GLY A 56 -14.49 0.63 14.36
N LYS A 57 -13.58 1.25 15.12
CA LYS A 57 -13.58 2.70 15.41
C LYS A 57 -12.90 3.54 14.32
N LEU A 58 -12.13 2.92 13.44
CA LEU A 58 -11.43 3.58 12.33
C LEU A 58 -12.31 3.52 11.08
N GLY A 59 -12.56 4.67 10.43
CA GLY A 59 -13.43 4.73 9.25
C GLY A 59 -12.96 3.84 8.09
N ALA A 60 -11.64 3.65 7.96
CA ALA A 60 -11.02 2.86 6.90
C ALA A 60 -11.52 1.41 6.84
N VAL A 61 -11.81 0.76 7.99
CA VAL A 61 -12.26 -0.66 7.99
C VAL A 61 -13.67 -0.83 7.41
N TRP A 62 -14.53 0.19 7.55
CA TRP A 62 -15.89 0.17 7.00
C TRP A 62 -15.90 0.44 5.50
N GLN A 63 -15.01 1.33 5.04
CA GLN A 63 -14.76 1.55 3.61
C GLN A 63 -14.20 0.28 2.98
N LEU A 64 -13.24 -0.38 3.65
CA LEU A 64 -12.67 -1.66 3.23
C LEU A 64 -13.75 -2.74 3.06
N LYS A 65 -14.63 -2.91 4.06
CA LYS A 65 -15.77 -3.83 3.97
C LYS A 65 -16.66 -3.55 2.75
N THR A 66 -16.92 -2.28 2.48
CA THR A 66 -17.78 -1.85 1.36
C THR A 66 -17.11 -2.12 0.01
N ALA A 67 -15.83 -1.76 -0.14
CA ALA A 67 -15.05 -2.02 -1.34
C ALA A 67 -14.92 -3.53 -1.60
N HIS A 68 -14.65 -4.31 -0.55
CA HIS A 68 -14.56 -5.78 -0.61
C HIS A 68 -15.85 -6.44 -1.13
N LYS A 69 -17.01 -6.00 -0.63
CA LYS A 69 -18.29 -6.52 -1.11
C LYS A 69 -18.53 -6.19 -2.60
N ARG A 70 -18.19 -4.97 -3.02
CA ARG A 70 -18.29 -4.56 -4.43
C ARG A 70 -17.33 -5.34 -5.32
N PHE A 71 -16.13 -5.63 -4.83
CA PHE A 71 -15.12 -6.43 -5.55
C PHE A 71 -15.66 -7.82 -5.89
N HIS A 72 -16.20 -8.54 -4.90
CA HIS A 72 -16.76 -9.86 -5.13
C HIS A 72 -18.00 -9.83 -6.04
N HIS A 73 -18.85 -8.81 -5.91
CA HIS A 73 -19.97 -8.65 -6.84
C HIS A 73 -19.51 -8.49 -8.30
N MET A 74 -18.44 -7.71 -8.55
CA MET A 74 -17.87 -7.58 -9.90
C MET A 74 -17.19 -8.87 -10.37
N ALA A 75 -16.58 -9.64 -9.47
CA ALA A 75 -16.00 -10.94 -9.81
C ALA A 75 -17.07 -11.96 -10.23
N GLU A 76 -18.20 -12.00 -9.54
CA GLU A 76 -19.36 -12.83 -9.91
C GLU A 76 -19.93 -12.43 -11.29
N GLU A 77 -20.01 -11.13 -11.56
CA GLU A 77 -20.39 -10.60 -12.88
C GLU A 77 -19.40 -11.02 -13.98
N THR A 78 -18.09 -11.01 -13.68
CA THR A 78 -17.05 -11.47 -14.62
C THR A 78 -17.21 -12.95 -14.96
N LEU A 79 -17.35 -13.81 -13.95
CA LEU A 79 -17.54 -15.25 -14.16
C LEU A 79 -18.84 -15.54 -14.93
N SER A 80 -19.92 -14.82 -14.60
CA SER A 80 -21.20 -14.94 -15.30
C SER A 80 -21.11 -14.52 -16.77
N ALA A 81 -20.35 -13.45 -17.06
CA ALA A 81 -20.10 -12.99 -18.42
C ALA A 81 -19.27 -14.01 -19.22
N CYS A 82 -18.25 -14.61 -18.60
CA CYS A 82 -17.47 -15.70 -19.21
C CYS A 82 -18.34 -16.92 -19.53
N ALA A 83 -19.14 -17.40 -18.57
CA ALA A 83 -20.04 -18.53 -18.76
C ALA A 83 -21.11 -18.27 -19.84
N ALA A 84 -21.52 -17.00 -20.00
CA ALA A 84 -22.46 -16.57 -21.04
C ALA A 84 -21.82 -16.27 -22.41
N GLY A 85 -20.49 -16.45 -22.56
CA GLY A 85 -19.79 -16.16 -23.81
C GLY A 85 -19.78 -14.67 -24.19
N LYS A 86 -19.75 -13.76 -23.21
CA LYS A 86 -19.77 -12.30 -23.39
C LYS A 86 -18.39 -11.67 -23.08
N PRO A 87 -17.41 -11.74 -23.99
CA PRO A 87 -16.02 -11.36 -23.72
C PRO A 87 -15.84 -9.88 -23.39
N GLU A 88 -16.57 -8.98 -24.05
CA GLU A 88 -16.48 -7.54 -23.77
C GLU A 88 -16.94 -7.22 -22.34
N ARG A 89 -18.07 -7.79 -21.92
CA ARG A 89 -18.59 -7.62 -20.55
C ARG A 89 -17.66 -8.24 -19.50
N ALA A 90 -17.06 -9.40 -19.82
CA ALA A 90 -16.07 -10.02 -18.94
C ALA A 90 -14.84 -9.12 -18.78
N ALA A 91 -14.32 -8.52 -19.87
CA ALA A 91 -13.20 -7.61 -19.82
C ALA A 91 -13.51 -6.33 -19.03
N GLU A 92 -14.69 -5.73 -19.22
CA GLU A 92 -15.14 -4.56 -18.47
C GLU A 92 -15.23 -4.82 -16.96
N THR A 93 -15.88 -5.92 -16.59
CA THR A 93 -16.07 -6.29 -15.17
C THR A 93 -14.76 -6.69 -14.53
N MET A 94 -13.87 -7.39 -15.25
CA MET A 94 -12.51 -7.69 -14.77
C MET A 94 -11.67 -6.43 -14.56
N ALA A 95 -11.82 -5.41 -15.42
CA ALA A 95 -11.18 -4.12 -15.19
C ALA A 95 -11.71 -3.44 -13.91
N ALA A 96 -13.02 -3.54 -13.64
CA ALA A 96 -13.62 -3.05 -12.39
C ALA A 96 -13.11 -3.82 -11.16
N VAL A 97 -12.95 -5.15 -11.25
CA VAL A 97 -12.33 -6.00 -10.22
C VAL A 97 -10.92 -5.49 -9.89
N ARG A 98 -10.06 -5.31 -10.90
CA ARG A 98 -8.68 -4.83 -10.68
C ARG A 98 -8.63 -3.45 -10.03
N LYS A 99 -9.54 -2.54 -10.42
CA LYS A 99 -9.65 -1.22 -9.79
C LYS A 99 -10.05 -1.32 -8.32
N LEU A 100 -11.05 -2.15 -8.00
CA LEU A 100 -11.50 -2.37 -6.63
C LEU A 100 -10.44 -3.08 -5.78
N SER A 101 -9.66 -3.99 -6.35
CA SER A 101 -8.50 -4.60 -5.69
C SER A 101 -7.49 -3.52 -5.26
N GLY A 102 -7.10 -2.62 -6.17
CA GLY A 102 -6.24 -1.49 -5.84
C GLY A 102 -6.80 -0.61 -4.71
N GLU A 103 -8.10 -0.33 -4.72
CA GLU A 103 -8.79 0.39 -3.63
C GLU A 103 -8.71 -0.36 -2.30
N ILE A 104 -8.92 -1.68 -2.29
CA ILE A 104 -8.81 -2.53 -1.10
C ILE A 104 -7.38 -2.49 -0.53
N LEU A 105 -6.36 -2.61 -1.38
CA LEU A 105 -4.95 -2.55 -0.95
C LEU A 105 -4.59 -1.17 -0.36
N PHE A 106 -5.11 -0.10 -0.96
CA PHE A 106 -4.96 1.26 -0.44
C PHE A 106 -5.63 1.42 0.93
N LEU A 107 -6.85 0.90 1.10
CA LEU A 107 -7.60 0.97 2.36
C LEU A 107 -6.96 0.13 3.47
N LEU A 108 -6.42 -1.06 3.15
CA LEU A 108 -5.64 -1.87 4.10
C LEU A 108 -4.38 -1.12 4.56
N THR A 109 -3.67 -0.47 3.63
CA THR A 109 -2.48 0.33 3.95
C THR A 109 -2.84 1.59 4.75
N SER A 110 -3.99 2.20 4.46
CA SER A 110 -4.51 3.35 5.23
C SER A 110 -4.89 2.96 6.65
N LEU A 111 -5.55 1.81 6.82
CA LEU A 111 -5.88 1.25 8.11
C LEU A 111 -4.61 0.97 8.93
N GLU A 112 -3.58 0.40 8.30
CA GLU A 112 -2.29 0.14 8.93
C GLU A 112 -1.61 1.43 9.40
N LEU A 113 -1.60 2.47 8.55
CA LEU A 113 -1.05 3.77 8.92
C LEU A 113 -1.84 4.44 10.06
N ASP A 114 -3.17 4.37 10.04
CA ASP A 114 -4.04 4.90 11.11
C ASP A 114 -3.71 4.25 12.47
N VAL A 115 -3.49 2.93 12.48
CA VAL A 115 -3.12 2.19 13.69
C VAL A 115 -1.75 2.63 14.21
N ILE A 116 -0.77 2.79 13.33
CA ILE A 116 0.58 3.26 13.68
C ILE A 116 0.51 4.69 14.25
N GLU A 117 -0.20 5.60 13.60
CA GLU A 117 -0.34 7.00 14.03
C GLU A 117 -1.11 7.11 15.37
N ALA A 118 -2.16 6.31 15.57
CA ALA A 118 -2.88 6.24 16.83
C ALA A 118 -2.00 5.74 17.98
N ALA A 119 -1.13 4.75 17.72
CA ALA A 119 -0.18 4.24 18.72
C ALA A 119 0.88 5.29 19.10
N MET A 120 1.31 6.13 18.16
CA MET A 120 2.30 7.19 18.40
C MET A 120 1.73 8.39 19.20
N THR A 121 0.43 8.63 19.13
CA THR A 121 -0.25 9.78 19.77
C THR A 121 -0.86 9.46 21.15
N GLY A 122 -0.79 8.21 21.61
CA GLY A 122 -1.30 7.78 22.92
C GLY A 122 -0.53 8.37 24.12
N PRO A 123 -1.13 8.39 25.33
CA PRO A 123 -0.49 8.93 26.53
C PRO A 123 0.79 8.14 26.88
N GLN A 124 1.94 8.81 26.80
CA GLN A 124 3.21 8.29 27.27
C GLN A 124 3.18 8.07 28.80
N PRO A 125 3.77 6.98 29.32
CA PRO A 125 3.84 6.74 30.77
C PRO A 125 4.43 7.96 31.48
N LYS A 126 3.69 8.50 32.46
CA LYS A 126 4.13 9.64 33.28
C LYS A 126 5.19 9.18 34.28
N ASP A 127 6.37 8.82 33.81
CA ASP A 127 7.47 8.46 34.70
C ASP A 127 8.27 9.70 35.09
N ILE A 128 8.24 10.06 36.37
CA ILE A 128 8.81 11.29 36.94
C ILE A 128 10.34 11.30 36.75
N LEU A 129 10.98 10.14 36.74
CA LEU A 129 12.42 10.00 36.50
C LEU A 129 12.86 10.49 35.11
N SER A 130 11.99 10.34 34.10
CA SER A 130 12.30 10.74 32.71
C SER A 130 12.31 12.27 32.50
N ARG A 131 11.77 13.04 33.45
CA ARG A 131 11.73 14.51 33.39
C ARG A 131 13.03 15.14 33.85
N LEU A 132 13.75 14.51 34.78
CA LEU A 132 15.01 15.03 35.32
C LEU A 132 16.17 14.85 34.33
N THR A 133 16.20 13.74 33.59
CA THR A 133 17.20 13.51 32.53
C THR A 133 16.97 14.38 31.28
N ARG A 134 15.74 14.86 31.06
CA ARG A 134 15.40 15.71 29.91
C ARG A 134 15.78 17.19 30.07
N ALA A 135 16.05 17.66 31.30
CA ALA A 135 16.49 19.04 31.54
C ALA A 135 17.93 19.32 31.08
N LEU A 136 18.73 18.27 30.85
CA LEU A 136 20.14 18.35 30.44
C LEU A 136 20.37 18.05 28.95
N LEU A 137 19.32 17.70 28.21
CA LEU A 137 19.39 17.35 26.78
C LEU A 137 18.59 18.37 25.95
N PRO A 138 19.06 18.77 24.76
CA PRO A 138 18.37 19.75 23.93
C PRO A 138 16.97 19.24 23.55
N ARG A 139 15.99 20.14 23.57
CA ARG A 139 14.59 19.84 23.22
C ARG A 139 14.51 19.15 21.84
N PRO A 140 13.80 18.02 21.70
CA PRO A 140 13.54 17.46 20.39
C PRO A 140 12.69 18.44 19.57
N ARG A 141 13.15 18.72 18.34
CA ARG A 141 12.37 19.46 17.33
C ARG A 141 11.13 18.62 16.97
N PRO A 142 10.02 19.24 16.53
CA PRO A 142 8.80 18.52 16.21
C PRO A 142 9.10 17.41 15.19
N HIS A 143 8.95 16.17 15.64
CA HIS A 143 9.11 14.95 14.88
C HIS A 143 7.89 14.78 13.96
N SER A 144 8.05 14.83 12.64
CA SER A 144 6.99 14.38 11.73
C SER A 144 7.47 13.61 10.48
N ILE A 145 8.77 13.32 10.35
CA ILE A 145 9.31 12.58 9.18
C ILE A 145 10.20 11.40 9.61
N ILE A 146 10.94 11.55 10.72
CA ILE A 146 12.04 10.63 11.10
C ILE A 146 11.55 9.26 11.59
N SER A 147 10.34 9.16 12.18
CA SER A 147 9.92 7.92 12.87
C SER A 147 9.36 6.81 11.96
N ILE A 148 8.98 7.14 10.71
CA ILE A 148 8.52 6.14 9.72
C ILE A 148 9.64 5.79 8.73
N GLN A 149 10.54 6.73 8.42
CA GLN A 149 11.80 6.41 7.74
C GLN A 149 12.61 5.35 8.52
N THR A 150 12.65 5.45 9.85
CA THR A 150 13.29 4.44 10.70
C THR A 150 12.62 3.06 10.68
N LEU A 151 11.33 2.95 10.32
CA LEU A 151 10.69 1.64 10.08
C LEU A 151 11.10 1.03 8.72
N GLY A 152 11.42 1.87 7.72
CA GLY A 152 11.97 1.45 6.43
C GLY A 152 13.48 1.17 6.45
N GLU A 153 14.22 1.77 7.38
CA GLU A 153 15.68 1.65 7.51
C GLU A 153 16.14 0.56 8.48
N ALA A 154 15.26 0.02 9.33
CA ALA A 154 15.60 -0.97 10.35
C ALA A 154 15.89 -2.39 9.81
N SER A 155 15.74 -2.64 8.50
CA SER A 155 16.24 -3.87 7.87
C SER A 155 17.73 -3.70 7.57
N SER A 156 18.56 -4.27 8.44
CA SER A 156 20.01 -4.43 8.27
C SER A 156 20.42 -4.67 6.82
N GLY A 157 21.14 -3.69 6.25
CA GLY A 157 21.72 -3.72 4.92
C GLY A 157 21.03 -2.75 3.97
N ARG A 158 21.80 -1.80 3.43
CA ARG A 158 21.45 -0.76 2.43
C ARG A 158 20.87 -1.31 1.10
N HIS A 159 20.43 -2.57 1.11
CA HIS A 159 20.13 -3.41 -0.03
C HIS A 159 18.80 -4.17 0.08
N THR A 160 18.15 -4.29 1.25
CA THR A 160 16.86 -5.00 1.36
C THR A 160 15.71 -4.01 1.50
N LEU A 161 14.63 -4.16 0.70
CA LEU A 161 13.45 -3.30 0.79
C LEU A 161 12.47 -3.83 1.83
N ASN A 162 12.15 -3.01 2.82
CA ASN A 162 10.92 -3.19 3.58
C ASN A 162 9.72 -2.72 2.75
N VAL A 163 9.05 -3.65 2.05
CA VAL A 163 7.88 -3.36 1.19
C VAL A 163 6.76 -2.68 1.97
N THR A 164 6.49 -3.14 3.20
CA THR A 164 5.50 -2.50 4.09
C THR A 164 5.89 -1.06 4.39
N GLY A 165 7.14 -0.81 4.75
CA GLY A 165 7.67 0.53 4.98
C GLY A 165 7.52 1.44 3.76
N ALA A 166 7.84 0.95 2.56
CA ALA A 166 7.71 1.71 1.32
C ALA A 166 6.26 2.13 1.04
N ARG A 167 5.29 1.22 1.21
CA ARG A 167 3.86 1.54 1.09
C ARG A 167 3.42 2.63 2.07
N LEU A 168 3.79 2.47 3.34
CA LEU A 168 3.40 3.40 4.40
C LEU A 168 4.01 4.80 4.20
N VAL A 169 5.28 4.89 3.77
CA VAL A 169 5.93 6.18 3.48
C VAL A 169 5.21 6.92 2.36
N HIS A 170 4.89 6.25 1.26
CA HIS A 170 4.22 6.90 0.11
C HIS A 170 2.78 7.32 0.44
N LEU A 171 2.07 6.54 1.26
CA LEU A 171 0.75 6.96 1.76
C LEU A 171 0.85 8.15 2.71
N LYS A 172 1.86 8.15 3.60
CA LYS A 172 2.09 9.26 4.52
C LYS A 172 2.41 10.55 3.75
N TRP A 173 3.19 10.47 2.68
CA TRP A 173 3.46 11.61 1.80
C TRP A 173 2.19 12.27 1.26
N ILE A 174 1.19 11.47 0.86
CA ILE A 174 -0.11 12.01 0.44
C ILE A 174 -0.83 12.74 1.57
N ARG A 175 -0.84 12.19 2.80
CA ARG A 175 -1.43 12.87 3.97
C ARG A 175 -0.71 14.19 4.27
N ASP A 176 0.62 14.19 4.21
CA ASP A 176 1.45 15.38 4.42
C ASP A 176 1.18 16.44 3.34
N LEU A 177 1.03 16.04 2.06
CA LEU A 177 0.64 16.93 0.97
C LEU A 177 -0.73 17.54 1.20
N GLN A 178 -1.72 16.74 1.58
CA GLN A 178 -3.06 17.23 1.89
C GLN A 178 -3.03 18.28 3.00
N MET A 179 -2.23 18.07 4.05
CA MET A 179 -2.04 19.07 5.11
C MET A 179 -1.33 20.34 4.61
N ALA A 180 -0.42 20.21 3.64
CA ALA A 180 0.34 21.32 3.09
C ALA A 180 -0.54 22.37 2.38
N PHE A 181 -1.75 22.01 1.92
CA PHE A 181 -2.72 22.98 1.40
C PHE A 181 -3.07 24.06 2.43
N ARG A 182 -3.19 23.70 3.72
CA ARG A 182 -3.45 24.68 4.80
C ARG A 182 -2.26 25.62 5.00
N GLY A 183 -1.04 25.11 4.80
CA GLY A 183 0.21 25.83 4.97
C GLY A 183 0.73 26.52 3.69
N HIS A 184 -0.01 26.47 2.60
CA HIS A 184 0.43 26.94 1.27
C HIS A 184 1.80 26.36 0.87
N GLY A 185 2.04 25.07 1.13
CA GLY A 185 3.28 24.37 0.75
C GLY A 185 4.48 24.60 1.68
N LYS A 186 4.45 25.59 2.58
CA LYS A 186 5.63 26.03 3.38
C LYS A 186 6.29 24.95 4.24
N ALA A 187 5.54 23.95 4.67
CA ALA A 187 6.02 22.91 5.58
C ALA A 187 6.59 21.68 4.86
N MET A 188 6.43 21.58 3.53
CA MET A 188 6.82 20.39 2.78
C MET A 188 7.96 20.70 1.81
N ARG A 189 8.85 19.74 1.66
CA ARG A 189 9.93 19.76 0.69
C ARG A 189 9.85 18.50 -0.12
N ALA A 190 9.95 18.63 -1.43
CA ALA A 190 10.10 17.47 -2.27
C ALA A 190 11.45 16.80 -2.02
N GLN A 191 11.46 15.49 -2.24
CA GLN A 191 12.62 14.63 -2.23
C GLN A 191 12.70 14.04 -3.64
N PRO A 192 13.88 14.05 -4.28
CA PRO A 192 14.09 13.37 -5.55
C PRO A 192 13.75 11.88 -5.46
N SER A 193 13.21 11.31 -6.53
CA SER A 193 12.82 9.89 -6.56
C SER A 193 14.00 8.95 -6.33
N ASP A 194 15.18 9.29 -6.82
CA ASP A 194 16.42 8.51 -6.69
C ASP A 194 17.10 8.65 -5.31
N GLU A 195 16.66 9.60 -4.48
CA GLU A 195 17.10 9.76 -3.10
C GLU A 195 16.13 9.11 -2.09
N CYS A 196 14.94 8.71 -2.52
CA CYS A 196 13.98 7.97 -1.70
C CYS A 196 14.44 6.52 -1.50
N SER A 197 14.17 5.92 -0.34
CA SER A 197 14.54 4.52 -0.03
C SER A 197 14.03 3.52 -1.07
N LEU A 198 12.83 3.76 -1.63
CA LEU A 198 12.29 2.95 -2.72
C LEU A 198 13.09 3.11 -4.01
N GLY A 199 13.41 4.33 -4.42
CA GLY A 199 14.21 4.59 -5.63
C GLY A 199 15.63 4.04 -5.54
N ILE A 200 16.28 4.19 -4.37
CA ILE A 200 17.59 3.59 -4.09
C ILE A 200 17.52 2.07 -4.25
N TRP A 201 16.45 1.43 -3.77
CA TRP A 201 16.27 0.00 -3.93
C TRP A 201 16.00 -0.42 -5.38
N ILE A 202 15.11 0.29 -6.09
CA ILE A 202 14.76 0.02 -7.50
C ILE A 202 16.04 0.06 -8.36
N HIS A 203 16.84 1.12 -8.23
CA HIS A 203 18.04 1.32 -9.05
C HIS A 203 19.29 0.60 -8.50
N GLY A 204 19.22 0.07 -7.29
CA GLY A 204 20.29 -0.67 -6.63
C GLY A 204 20.05 -2.17 -6.69
N THR A 205 19.45 -2.72 -5.63
CA THR A 205 19.33 -4.17 -5.43
C THR A 205 18.30 -4.79 -6.35
N ALA A 206 17.12 -4.18 -6.52
CA ALA A 206 16.05 -4.77 -7.32
C ALA A 206 16.50 -5.03 -8.76
N MET A 207 17.18 -4.04 -9.37
CA MET A 207 17.72 -4.18 -10.72
C MET A 207 18.78 -5.29 -10.83
N LYS A 208 19.56 -5.53 -9.77
CA LYS A 208 20.58 -6.59 -9.74
C LYS A 208 19.98 -7.98 -9.59
N GLU A 209 18.98 -8.11 -8.71
CA GLU A 209 18.41 -9.41 -8.35
C GLU A 209 17.29 -9.84 -9.29
N LEU A 210 16.43 -8.91 -9.69
CA LEU A 210 15.25 -9.19 -10.53
C LEU A 210 15.54 -8.88 -12.00
N GLY A 211 16.52 -8.04 -12.30
CA GLY A 211 16.75 -7.54 -13.65
C GLY A 211 15.67 -6.57 -14.12
N ALA A 212 15.66 -6.28 -15.42
CA ALA A 212 14.78 -5.30 -16.03
C ALA A 212 13.39 -5.87 -16.38
N THR A 213 12.72 -6.51 -15.41
CA THR A 213 11.37 -7.08 -15.57
C THR A 213 10.35 -6.00 -15.87
N THR A 214 9.25 -6.37 -16.53
CA THR A 214 8.13 -5.47 -16.80
C THR A 214 7.55 -4.90 -15.50
N ALA A 215 7.41 -5.74 -14.46
CA ALA A 215 6.90 -5.32 -13.17
C ALA A 215 7.78 -4.24 -12.51
N LEU A 216 9.12 -4.42 -12.52
CA LEU A 216 10.03 -3.43 -11.94
C LEU A 216 10.07 -2.12 -12.77
N LYS A 217 10.01 -2.21 -14.10
CA LYS A 217 9.93 -1.03 -14.99
C LYS A 217 8.64 -0.22 -14.77
N ASN A 218 7.51 -0.91 -14.61
CA ASN A 218 6.24 -0.25 -14.33
C ASN A 218 6.30 0.45 -12.97
N LEU A 219 6.80 -0.22 -11.93
CA LEU A 219 7.00 0.39 -10.62
C LEU A 219 7.89 1.63 -10.69
N ASP A 220 9.04 1.56 -11.37
CA ASP A 220 9.94 2.71 -11.53
C ASP A 220 9.28 3.88 -12.26
N THR A 221 8.49 3.59 -13.30
CA THR A 221 7.79 4.60 -14.09
C THR A 221 6.76 5.34 -13.26
N VAL A 222 5.87 4.61 -12.57
CA VAL A 222 4.82 5.16 -11.71
C VAL A 222 5.45 5.91 -10.53
N HIS A 223 6.50 5.37 -9.92
CA HIS A 223 7.23 6.00 -8.83
C HIS A 223 7.85 7.35 -9.24
N LYS A 224 8.51 7.42 -10.39
CA LYS A 224 9.04 8.69 -10.91
C LYS A 224 7.94 9.70 -11.22
N GLN A 225 6.81 9.24 -11.78
CA GLN A 225 5.67 10.12 -12.04
C GLN A 225 5.10 10.68 -10.73
N PHE A 226 4.96 9.84 -9.69
CA PHE A 226 4.50 10.28 -8.37
C PHE A 226 5.36 11.43 -7.83
N HIS A 227 6.68 11.28 -7.85
CA HIS A 227 7.58 12.34 -7.37
C HIS A 227 7.45 13.64 -8.20
N ARG A 228 7.26 13.55 -9.52
CA ARG A 228 7.01 14.73 -10.36
C ARG A 228 5.71 15.45 -10.00
N GLU A 229 4.64 14.70 -9.71
CA GLU A 229 3.38 15.31 -9.29
C GLU A 229 3.48 15.92 -7.90
N VAL A 230 4.22 15.30 -6.97
CA VAL A 230 4.49 15.90 -5.66
C VAL A 230 5.23 17.24 -5.82
N ASP A 231 6.26 17.29 -6.66
CA ASP A 231 6.96 18.54 -7.00
C ASP A 231 5.99 19.60 -7.55
N GLN A 232 5.09 19.19 -8.43
CA GLN A 232 4.09 20.05 -9.04
C GLN A 232 3.07 20.59 -8.02
N VAL A 233 2.62 19.77 -7.07
CA VAL A 233 1.75 20.19 -5.95
C VAL A 233 2.46 21.25 -5.11
N ILE A 234 3.67 20.96 -4.64
CA ILE A 234 4.42 21.86 -3.74
C ILE A 234 4.73 23.19 -4.46
N SER A 235 5.21 23.12 -5.70
CA SER A 235 5.46 24.30 -6.53
C SER A 235 4.18 25.11 -6.75
N SER A 236 3.05 24.47 -7.09
CA SER A 236 1.79 25.17 -7.31
C SER A 236 1.27 25.85 -6.05
N LEU A 237 1.36 25.19 -4.89
CA LEU A 237 0.99 25.78 -3.59
C LEU A 237 1.86 26.99 -3.24
N ASN A 238 3.18 26.89 -3.43
CA ASN A 238 4.11 27.99 -3.17
C ASN A 238 3.83 29.24 -4.03
N HIS A 239 3.22 29.05 -5.21
CA HIS A 239 2.83 30.13 -6.13
C HIS A 239 1.34 30.49 -6.05
N GLY A 240 0.57 29.93 -5.10
CA GLY A 240 -0.86 30.21 -4.92
C GLY A 240 -1.77 29.65 -6.03
N ARG A 241 -1.28 28.71 -6.85
CA ARG A 241 -2.05 28.08 -7.94
C ARG A 241 -2.85 26.88 -7.41
N LEU A 242 -3.91 27.16 -6.66
CA LEU A 242 -4.66 26.12 -5.92
C LEU A 242 -5.29 25.05 -6.82
N ARG A 243 -5.90 25.43 -7.94
CA ARG A 243 -6.52 24.46 -8.87
C ARG A 243 -5.49 23.49 -9.46
N THR A 244 -4.34 24.01 -9.90
CA THR A 244 -3.26 23.17 -10.42
C THR A 244 -2.65 22.30 -9.32
N ALA A 245 -2.57 22.79 -8.09
CA ALA A 245 -2.13 21.98 -6.95
C ALA A 245 -3.11 20.84 -6.66
N ASP A 246 -4.41 21.10 -6.74
CA ASP A 246 -5.48 20.12 -6.53
C ASP A 246 -5.46 19.02 -7.61
N GLU A 247 -5.37 19.42 -8.89
CA GLU A 247 -5.25 18.48 -10.02
C GLU A 247 -4.01 17.57 -9.89
N ALA A 248 -2.84 18.15 -9.57
CA ALA A 248 -1.62 17.38 -9.35
C ALA A 248 -1.68 16.50 -8.09
N TYR A 249 -2.42 16.92 -7.06
CA TYR A 249 -2.61 16.13 -5.84
C TYR A 249 -3.46 14.88 -6.10
N GLU A 250 -4.54 15.02 -6.86
CA GLU A 250 -5.37 13.87 -7.25
C GLU A 250 -4.58 12.85 -8.09
N GLU A 251 -3.74 13.32 -9.00
CA GLU A 251 -2.84 12.44 -9.77
C GLU A 251 -1.80 11.77 -8.85
N ALA A 252 -1.17 12.51 -7.94
CA ALA A 252 -0.25 11.95 -6.95
C ALA A 252 -0.94 10.88 -6.07
N LEU A 253 -2.19 11.12 -5.65
CA LEU A 253 -2.98 10.18 -4.87
C LEU A 253 -3.24 8.89 -5.67
N ALA A 254 -3.62 9.00 -6.93
CA ALA A 254 -3.83 7.85 -7.82
C ALA A 254 -2.53 7.03 -7.99
N LEU A 255 -1.41 7.70 -8.27
CA LEU A 255 -0.10 7.06 -8.43
C LEU A 255 0.39 6.41 -7.13
N SER A 256 0.10 6.99 -5.97
CA SER A 256 0.40 6.36 -4.67
C SER A 256 -0.35 5.04 -4.48
N GLY A 257 -1.63 4.99 -4.85
CA GLY A 257 -2.40 3.74 -4.88
C GLY A 257 -1.84 2.70 -5.84
N GLU A 258 -1.35 3.13 -7.01
CA GLU A 258 -0.71 2.24 -7.97
C GLU A 258 0.64 1.71 -7.46
N ILE A 259 1.48 2.55 -6.83
CA ILE A 259 2.72 2.12 -6.17
C ILE A 259 2.41 1.05 -5.11
N ILE A 260 1.41 1.27 -4.27
CA ILE A 260 0.97 0.29 -3.25
C ILE A 260 0.60 -1.04 -3.90
N THR A 261 -0.15 -1.00 -4.99
CA THR A 261 -0.59 -2.18 -5.73
C THR A 261 0.59 -2.93 -6.34
N LEU A 262 1.47 -2.24 -7.06
CA LEU A 262 2.65 -2.83 -7.72
C LEU A 262 3.63 -3.42 -6.70
N LEU A 263 3.89 -2.72 -5.60
CA LEU A 263 4.73 -3.23 -4.50
C LEU A 263 4.15 -4.50 -3.89
N THR A 264 2.83 -4.57 -3.75
CA THR A 264 2.18 -5.75 -3.16
C THR A 264 2.19 -6.94 -4.12
N ARG A 265 1.97 -6.72 -5.41
CA ARG A 265 2.09 -7.78 -6.44
C ARG A 265 3.52 -8.33 -6.51
N LEU A 266 4.51 -7.45 -6.56
CA LEU A 266 5.92 -7.87 -6.48
C LEU A 266 6.21 -8.69 -5.22
N GLN A 267 5.63 -8.32 -4.07
CA GLN A 267 5.80 -9.09 -2.84
C GLN A 267 5.23 -10.52 -2.95
N VAL A 268 4.08 -10.70 -3.61
CA VAL A 268 3.48 -12.02 -3.87
C VAL A 268 4.37 -12.81 -4.82
N ASP A 269 4.77 -12.24 -5.96
CA ASP A 269 5.59 -12.90 -6.98
C ASP A 269 6.93 -13.41 -6.40
N LEU A 270 7.55 -12.62 -5.53
CA LEU A 270 8.79 -12.97 -4.85
C LEU A 270 8.60 -14.09 -3.82
N ALA A 271 7.50 -14.06 -3.07
CA ALA A 271 7.17 -15.10 -2.11
C ALA A 271 6.93 -16.45 -2.80
N ASP A 272 6.19 -16.44 -3.91
CA ASP A 272 5.88 -17.65 -4.66
C ASP A 272 7.13 -18.22 -5.36
N SER A 273 8.00 -17.36 -5.89
CA SER A 273 9.30 -17.78 -6.48
C SER A 273 10.23 -18.46 -5.47
N GLN A 274 10.27 -17.97 -4.23
CA GLN A 274 11.05 -18.61 -3.16
C GLN A 274 10.50 -20.00 -2.81
N VAL A 275 9.18 -20.17 -2.76
CA VAL A 275 8.54 -21.47 -2.52
C VAL A 275 8.86 -22.46 -3.64
N LEU A 276 8.82 -22.04 -4.91
CA LEU A 276 9.13 -22.89 -6.06
C LEU A 276 10.61 -23.33 -6.13
N SER A 277 11.54 -22.49 -5.67
CA SER A 277 12.96 -22.84 -5.57
C SER A 277 13.26 -23.87 -4.46
N VAL A 278 12.46 -23.92 -3.39
CA VAL A 278 12.57 -24.95 -2.34
C VAL A 278 11.91 -26.26 -2.79
N GLY A 279 10.85 -26.20 -3.60
CA GLY A 279 10.11 -27.36 -4.10
C GLY A 279 10.77 -28.17 -5.22
N THR A 280 11.86 -27.67 -5.82
CA THR A 280 12.57 -28.32 -6.93
C THR A 280 13.85 -29.06 -6.51
N SER A 281 14.21 -29.03 -5.21
CA SER A 281 15.35 -29.77 -4.65
C SER A 281 14.91 -31.08 -3.99
N SER A 282 14.15 -31.93 -4.70
CA SER A 282 13.98 -33.34 -4.31
C SER A 282 13.38 -34.18 -5.43
N LEU A 283 14.14 -34.41 -6.51
CA LEU A 283 14.00 -35.59 -7.38
C LEU A 283 15.39 -36.06 -7.83
#